data_AF-A0A0Q0J9D6-F1
#
_entry.id   AF-A0A0Q0J9D6-F1
#
_cell.length_a   1.000
_cell.length_b   1.000
_cell.length_c   1.000
_cell.angle_alpha   90.00
_cell.angle_beta   90.00
_cell.angle_gamma   90.00
#
_symmetry.space_group_name_H-M   'P 1'
#
loop_
_entity.id
_entity.type
_entity.pdbx_description
1 polymer ?
#
loop_
_entity_poly.entity_id
_entity_poly.type
_entity_poly.pdbx_seq_one_letter_code
_entity_poly.pdbx_strand_id
1 'polypeptide(L)'
;MADIQERRGIKHLRIHGKGGKLRFLPLHPVAAERIYVYLEASGHHQLDGKPPLFLPLRGPSTGAGISADGLYALVGHYAKAAGIKVAGLGVHSLRATAATNALQHEVDITKVQVWLSQANISTTRIYDRRQIRPEDSPTFRVKY
;
A
#
# COMPACT_ATOMS: atom_id res chain seq x y z
N MET A 1 12.49 15.49 -5.48
CA MET A 1 11.43 14.74 -4.77
C MET A 1 12.04 13.95 -3.63
N ALA A 2 11.78 14.30 -2.36
CA ALA A 2 12.58 13.83 -1.22
C ALA A 2 12.35 12.37 -0.81
N ASP A 3 11.16 11.81 -1.11
CA ASP A 3 10.74 10.51 -0.60
C ASP A 3 10.84 9.36 -1.60
N ILE A 4 11.11 9.63 -2.88
CA ILE A 4 11.42 8.58 -3.87
C ILE A 4 12.92 8.52 -4.05
N GLN A 5 13.50 7.32 -3.89
CA GLN A 5 14.92 7.07 -4.04
C GLN A 5 15.17 5.90 -4.98
N GLU A 6 16.23 5.97 -5.76
CA GLU A 6 16.64 4.84 -6.60
C GLU A 6 17.65 3.96 -5.86
N ARG A 7 17.41 2.64 -5.87
CA ARG A 7 18.30 1.66 -5.26
C ARG A 7 18.42 0.47 -6.20
N ARG A 8 19.64 0.17 -6.67
CA ARG A 8 19.93 -0.93 -7.59
C ARG A 8 19.03 -0.91 -8.86
N GLY A 9 18.80 0.28 -9.43
CA GLY A 9 17.95 0.46 -10.62
C GLY A 9 16.44 0.40 -10.37
N ILE A 10 16.00 0.27 -9.11
CA ILE A 10 14.57 0.19 -8.75
C ILE A 10 14.19 1.41 -7.90
N LYS A 11 13.11 2.09 -8.27
CA LYS A 11 12.53 3.18 -7.47
C LYS A 11 11.94 2.61 -6.18
N HIS A 12 12.23 3.28 -5.07
CA HIS A 12 11.72 2.94 -3.74
C HIS A 12 11.05 4.15 -3.13
N LEU A 13 9.96 3.93 -2.40
CA LEU A 13 9.35 4.92 -1.52
C LEU A 13 9.96 4.83 -0.12
N ARG A 14 10.48 5.94 0.38
CA ARG A 14 10.97 6.08 1.75
C ARG A 14 9.79 6.40 2.67
N ILE A 15 9.58 5.56 3.67
CA ILE A 15 8.46 5.65 4.62
C ILE A 15 9.03 5.83 6.03
N HIS A 16 8.54 6.85 6.73
CA HIS A 16 8.80 7.05 8.16
C HIS A 16 7.79 6.25 8.98
N GLY A 17 8.26 5.20 9.67
CA GLY A 17 7.44 4.37 10.54
C GLY A 17 7.46 4.81 12.00
N LYS A 18 6.63 4.15 12.81
CA LYS A 18 6.57 4.34 14.26
C LYS A 18 7.97 4.13 14.89
N GLY A 19 8.35 5.04 15.80
CA GLY A 19 9.64 5.01 16.50
C GLY A 19 10.83 5.47 15.64
N GLY A 20 10.59 6.30 14.62
CA GLY A 20 11.65 6.87 13.78
C GLY A 20 12.26 5.88 12.77
N LYS A 21 11.72 4.67 12.66
CA LYS A 21 12.25 3.63 11.77
C LYS A 21 11.97 4.00 10.30
N LEU A 22 13.03 4.22 9.54
CA LEU A 22 12.97 4.39 8.09
C LEU A 22 12.81 3.04 7.39
N ARG A 23 11.99 3.03 6.35
CA ARG A 23 11.76 1.84 5.51
C ARG A 23 11.76 2.25 4.05
N PHE A 24 12.18 1.32 3.19
CA PHE A 24 12.22 1.52 1.75
C PHE A 24 11.36 0.46 1.10
N LEU A 25 10.27 0.88 0.47
CA LEU A 25 9.34 0.00 -0.20
C LEU A 25 9.61 0.06 -1.71
N PRO A 26 9.88 -1.06 -2.40
CA PRO A 26 9.95 -1.07 -3.86
C PRO A 26 8.66 -0.50 -4.44
N LEU A 27 8.80 0.47 -5.34
CA LEU A 27 7.67 1.14 -5.98
C LEU A 27 7.42 0.50 -7.34
N HIS A 28 6.23 -0.05 -7.53
CA HIS A 28 5.84 -0.62 -8.81
C HIS A 28 5.88 0.48 -9.92
N PRO A 29 6.35 0.18 -11.14
CA PRO A 29 6.47 1.19 -12.21
C PRO A 29 5.17 1.95 -12.47
N VAL A 30 4.04 1.25 -12.53
CA VAL A 30 2.70 1.88 -12.69
C VAL A 30 2.39 2.86 -11.56
N ALA A 31 2.72 2.53 -10.30
CA ALA A 31 2.49 3.43 -9.18
C ALA A 31 3.40 4.66 -9.25
N ALA A 32 4.67 4.47 -9.65
CA ALA A 32 5.61 5.57 -9.85
C ALA A 32 5.14 6.53 -10.95
N GLU A 33 4.63 6.01 -12.05
CA GLU A 33 4.06 6.79 -13.16
C GLU A 33 2.83 7.57 -12.70
N ARG A 34 1.88 6.95 -11.99
CA ARG A 34 0.68 7.65 -11.50
C ARG A 34 1.01 8.77 -10.52
N ILE A 35 2.00 8.56 -9.65
CA ILE A 35 2.51 9.60 -8.76
C ILE A 35 3.12 10.74 -9.59
N TYR A 36 3.95 10.43 -10.58
CA TYR A 36 4.55 11.43 -11.46
C TYR A 36 3.49 12.28 -12.16
N VAL A 37 2.52 11.66 -12.83
CA VAL A 37 1.41 12.36 -13.51
C VAL A 37 0.64 13.28 -12.56
N TYR A 38 0.37 12.82 -11.33
CA TYR A 38 -0.27 13.65 -10.31
C TYR A 38 0.57 14.88 -9.92
N LEU A 39 1.87 14.70 -9.75
CA LEU A 39 2.78 15.78 -9.37
C LEU A 39 2.95 16.81 -10.48
N GLU A 40 3.02 16.38 -11.73
CA GLU A 40 3.05 17.26 -12.90
C GLU A 40 1.74 18.06 -13.01
N ALA A 41 0.60 17.39 -12.86
CA ALA A 41 -0.71 18.05 -12.95
C ALA A 41 -0.94 19.10 -11.85
N SER A 42 -0.36 18.89 -10.66
CA SER A 42 -0.54 19.80 -9.52
C SER A 42 0.56 20.84 -9.37
N GLY A 43 1.75 20.63 -9.95
CA GLY A 43 2.89 21.54 -9.92
C GLY A 43 3.53 21.77 -8.53
N HIS A 44 2.88 21.36 -7.45
CA HIS A 44 3.30 21.71 -6.08
C HIS A 44 4.69 21.17 -5.70
N HIS A 45 5.16 20.11 -6.36
CA HIS A 45 6.50 19.55 -6.12
C HIS A 45 7.64 20.51 -6.50
N GLN A 46 7.35 21.57 -7.24
CA GLN A 46 8.28 22.62 -7.66
C GLN A 46 8.33 23.79 -6.65
N LEU A 47 7.42 23.81 -5.67
CA LEU A 47 7.38 24.84 -4.63
C LEU A 47 8.50 24.60 -3.61
N ASP A 48 9.01 25.71 -3.05
CA ASP A 48 9.96 25.67 -1.94
C ASP A 48 9.35 25.02 -0.68
N GLY A 49 10.20 24.47 0.19
CA GLY A 49 9.77 24.04 1.53
C GLY A 49 9.36 22.58 1.70
N LYS A 50 9.86 21.65 0.87
CA LYS A 50 9.61 20.18 0.97
C LYS A 50 8.11 19.87 1.12
N PRO A 51 7.29 20.20 0.12
CA PRO A 51 5.86 20.01 0.18
C PRO A 51 5.50 18.51 0.31
N PRO A 52 4.35 18.19 0.92
CA PRO A 52 3.90 16.82 1.12
C PRO A 52 3.63 16.13 -0.23
N LEU A 53 3.84 14.81 -0.28
CA LEU A 53 3.62 14.02 -1.50
C LEU A 53 2.19 14.09 -2.04
N PHE A 54 1.19 14.22 -1.16
CA PHE A 54 -0.22 14.32 -1.53
C PHE A 54 -0.86 15.49 -0.82
N LEU A 55 -1.44 16.41 -1.59
CA LEU A 55 -2.15 17.58 -1.09
C LEU A 55 -3.52 17.21 -0.48
N PRO A 56 -4.04 18.04 0.45
CA PRO A 56 -5.40 17.88 0.96
C PRO A 56 -6.45 18.01 -0.16
N LEU A 57 -7.58 17.29 -0.01
CA LEU A 57 -8.68 17.31 -0.98
C LEU A 57 -9.34 18.70 -1.16
N ARG A 58 -9.20 19.59 -0.16
CA ARG A 58 -9.71 20.97 -0.19
C ARG A 58 -8.73 21.96 -0.84
N GLY A 59 -7.61 21.48 -1.37
CA GLY A 59 -6.54 22.29 -1.93
C GLY A 59 -5.40 22.57 -0.94
N PRO A 60 -4.30 23.20 -1.41
CA PRO A 60 -3.11 23.48 -0.63
C PRO A 60 -3.37 24.65 0.34
N SER A 61 -3.80 24.40 1.57
CA SER A 61 -4.11 25.49 2.51
C SER A 61 -3.14 25.63 3.70
N THR A 62 -2.23 24.68 3.96
CA THR A 62 -1.44 24.71 5.21
C THR A 62 -0.06 24.04 5.16
N GLY A 63 0.49 23.73 3.98
CA GLY A 63 1.73 22.93 3.88
C GLY A 63 1.60 21.50 4.44
N ALA A 64 0.42 21.13 4.95
CA ALA A 64 0.10 19.81 5.43
C ALA A 64 -0.36 18.92 4.28
N GLY A 65 -0.02 17.63 4.37
CA GLY A 65 -0.52 16.62 3.43
C GLY A 65 -1.97 16.23 3.68
N ILE A 66 -2.51 15.39 2.80
CA ILE A 66 -3.83 14.79 2.99
C ILE A 66 -3.95 14.13 4.38
N SER A 67 -5.09 14.36 5.06
CA SER A 67 -5.39 13.74 6.35
C SER A 67 -5.83 12.28 6.19
N ALA A 68 -5.79 11.52 7.28
CA ALA A 68 -6.31 10.15 7.31
C ALA A 68 -7.80 10.10 6.89
N ASP A 69 -8.63 10.98 7.46
CA ASP A 69 -10.06 11.07 7.11
C ASP A 69 -10.27 11.45 5.64
N GLY A 70 -9.43 12.35 5.11
CA GLY A 70 -9.45 12.69 3.69
C GLY A 70 -9.13 11.48 2.80
N LEU A 71 -8.18 10.65 3.21
CA LEU A 71 -7.85 9.42 2.49
C LEU A 71 -8.99 8.38 2.58
N TYR A 72 -9.64 8.23 3.73
CA TYR A 72 -10.83 7.39 3.87
C TYR A 72 -11.99 7.86 2.98
N ALA A 73 -12.26 9.17 2.98
CA ALA A 73 -13.28 9.76 2.13
C ALA A 73 -12.99 9.53 0.64
N LEU A 74 -11.73 9.69 0.22
CA LEU A 74 -11.29 9.44 -1.15
C LEU A 74 -11.50 7.98 -1.58
N VAL A 75 -11.06 7.03 -0.74
CA VAL A 75 -11.24 5.60 -1.03
C VAL A 75 -12.72 5.24 -1.07
N GLY A 76 -13.52 5.74 -0.12
CA GLY A 76 -14.97 5.52 -0.09
C GLY A 76 -15.68 6.07 -1.33
N HIS A 77 -15.27 7.25 -1.80
CA HIS A 77 -15.78 7.86 -3.02
C HIS A 77 -15.55 6.97 -4.25
N TYR A 78 -14.31 6.53 -4.48
CA TYR A 78 -13.99 5.68 -5.64
C TYR A 78 -14.58 4.28 -5.54
N ALA A 79 -14.68 3.72 -4.33
CA ALA A 79 -15.37 2.45 -4.12
C ALA A 79 -16.84 2.52 -4.55
N LYS A 80 -17.53 3.60 -4.16
CA LYS A 80 -18.91 3.84 -4.57
C LYS A 80 -19.02 4.02 -6.08
N ALA A 81 -18.14 4.82 -6.68
CA ALA A 81 -18.12 5.04 -8.13
C ALA A 81 -17.86 3.76 -8.93
N ALA A 82 -17.03 2.86 -8.41
CA ALA A 82 -16.75 1.55 -8.99
C ALA A 82 -17.84 0.49 -8.70
N GLY A 83 -18.92 0.84 -7.98
CA GLY A 83 -19.99 -0.09 -7.62
C GLY A 83 -19.60 -1.14 -6.58
N ILE A 84 -18.50 -0.95 -5.83
CA ILE A 84 -18.01 -1.89 -4.83
C ILE A 84 -18.82 -1.73 -3.55
N LYS A 85 -19.68 -2.71 -3.26
CA LYS A 85 -20.56 -2.75 -2.08
C LYS A 85 -19.99 -3.69 -1.02
N VAL A 86 -18.97 -3.24 -0.30
CA VAL A 86 -18.35 -3.99 0.81
C VAL A 86 -18.41 -3.15 2.09
N ALA A 87 -19.04 -3.70 3.13
CA ALA A 87 -19.09 -3.05 4.43
C ALA A 87 -17.68 -2.90 5.01
N GLY A 88 -17.35 -1.73 5.55
CA GLY A 88 -16.04 -1.47 6.15
C GLY A 88 -14.88 -1.39 5.15
N LEU A 89 -15.14 -1.16 3.85
CA LEU A 89 -14.08 -0.90 2.88
C LEU A 89 -13.38 0.43 3.20
N GLY A 90 -12.06 0.37 3.37
CA GLY A 90 -11.22 1.53 3.62
C GLY A 90 -9.74 1.22 3.37
N VAL A 91 -8.85 2.13 3.78
CA VAL A 91 -7.41 2.04 3.50
C VAL A 91 -6.77 0.77 4.08
N HIS A 92 -7.21 0.32 5.25
CA HIS A 92 -6.70 -0.92 5.85
C HIS A 92 -7.22 -2.16 5.12
N SER A 93 -8.43 -2.12 4.60
CA SER A 93 -9.01 -3.20 3.80
C SER A 93 -8.26 -3.36 2.47
N LEU A 94 -7.90 -2.25 1.81
CA LEU A 94 -7.04 -2.30 0.60
C LEU A 94 -5.68 -2.94 0.88
N ARG A 95 -5.07 -2.60 2.02
CA ARG A 95 -3.81 -3.20 2.46
C ARG A 95 -3.95 -4.70 2.78
N ALA A 96 -5.06 -5.11 3.40
CA ALA A 96 -5.37 -6.51 3.64
C ALA A 96 -5.53 -7.30 2.33
N THR A 97 -6.19 -6.72 1.33
CA THR A 97 -6.31 -7.29 -0.01
C THR A 97 -4.94 -7.45 -0.66
N ALA A 98 -4.08 -6.43 -0.59
CA ALA A 98 -2.73 -6.50 -1.13
C ALA A 98 -1.89 -7.63 -0.49
N ALA A 99 -1.99 -7.79 0.84
CA ALA A 99 -1.34 -8.88 1.57
C ALA A 99 -1.86 -10.26 1.14
N THR A 100 -3.19 -10.41 1.08
CA THR A 100 -3.85 -11.65 0.69
C THR A 100 -3.45 -12.05 -0.73
N ASN A 101 -3.49 -11.12 -1.68
CA ASN A 101 -3.11 -11.37 -3.07
C ASN A 101 -1.65 -11.82 -3.17
N ALA A 102 -0.71 -11.15 -2.48
CA ALA A 102 0.69 -11.55 -2.50
C ALA A 102 0.87 -12.99 -1.99
N LEU A 103 0.21 -13.36 -0.89
CA LEU A 103 0.26 -14.71 -0.34
C LEU A 103 -0.37 -15.75 -1.26
N GLN A 104 -1.50 -15.43 -1.90
CA GLN A 104 -2.16 -16.29 -2.88
C GLN A 104 -1.29 -16.57 -4.11
N HIS A 105 -0.45 -15.62 -4.50
CA HIS A 105 0.58 -15.80 -5.54
C HIS A 105 1.89 -16.37 -5.00
N GLU A 106 1.82 -17.17 -3.94
CA GLU A 106 2.92 -17.97 -3.39
C GLU A 106 4.14 -17.16 -2.90
N VAL A 107 3.97 -15.85 -2.65
CA VAL A 107 5.03 -15.06 -2.02
C VAL A 107 5.25 -15.57 -0.59
N ASP A 108 6.52 -15.75 -0.24
CA ASP A 108 6.93 -16.14 1.11
C ASP A 108 6.35 -15.17 2.16
N ILE A 109 5.73 -15.72 3.22
CA ILE A 109 5.06 -14.94 4.26
C ILE A 109 6.01 -13.96 4.96
N THR A 110 7.28 -14.31 5.10
CA THR A 110 8.32 -13.46 5.69
C THR A 110 8.62 -12.27 4.77
N LYS A 111 8.63 -12.48 3.44
CA LYS A 111 8.75 -11.40 2.47
C LYS A 111 7.53 -10.48 2.51
N VAL A 112 6.32 -11.03 2.59
CA VAL A 112 5.08 -10.24 2.73
C VAL A 112 5.08 -9.46 4.05
N GLN A 113 5.52 -10.05 5.16
CA GLN A 113 5.63 -9.37 6.46
C GLN A 113 6.58 -8.15 6.38
N VAL A 114 7.76 -8.33 5.77
CA VAL A 114 8.73 -7.25 5.56
C VAL A 114 8.14 -6.16 4.67
N TRP A 115 7.48 -6.54 3.58
CA TRP A 115 6.81 -5.63 2.65
C TRP A 115 5.71 -4.80 3.34
N LEU A 116 4.88 -5.45 4.17
CA LEU A 116 3.90 -4.75 5.00
C LEU A 116 4.55 -3.97 6.14
N SER A 117 5.83 -4.14 6.45
CA SER A 117 6.47 -3.47 7.58
C SER A 117 5.84 -3.81 8.93
N GLN A 118 5.27 -5.01 9.06
CA GLN A 118 4.69 -5.52 10.30
C GLN A 118 5.77 -6.08 11.22
N ALA A 119 5.69 -5.75 12.51
CA ALA A 119 6.66 -6.22 13.51
C ALA A 119 6.44 -7.67 13.94
N ASN A 120 5.21 -8.18 13.84
CA ASN A 120 4.86 -9.53 14.25
C ASN A 120 4.24 -10.29 13.07
N ILE A 121 4.80 -11.46 12.76
CA ILE A 121 4.33 -12.34 11.69
C ILE A 121 2.89 -12.83 11.93
N SER A 122 2.42 -12.89 13.18
CA SER A 122 1.02 -13.24 13.49
C SER A 122 0.03 -12.27 12.84
N THR A 123 0.39 -10.98 12.72
CA THR A 123 -0.42 -9.96 12.04
C THR A 123 -0.42 -10.08 10.52
N THR A 124 0.48 -10.88 9.95
CA THR A 124 0.50 -11.24 8.53
C THR A 124 -0.27 -12.55 8.30
N ARG A 125 -0.20 -13.50 9.25
CA ARG A 125 -0.92 -14.79 9.19
C ARG A 125 -2.43 -14.66 9.05
N ILE A 126 -3.04 -13.59 9.59
CA ILE A 126 -4.47 -13.33 9.40
C ILE A 126 -4.88 -13.15 7.93
N TYR A 127 -3.92 -12.90 7.03
CA TYR A 127 -4.14 -12.78 5.58
C TYR A 127 -3.81 -14.07 4.81
N ASP A 128 -3.18 -15.06 5.44
CA ASP A 128 -2.79 -16.30 4.77
C ASP A 128 -3.97 -17.28 4.74
N ARG A 129 -4.70 -17.27 3.64
CA ARG A 129 -5.86 -18.15 3.41
C ARG A 129 -5.49 -19.47 2.72
N ARG A 130 -4.21 -19.70 2.41
CA ARG A 130 -3.77 -20.91 1.69
C ARG A 130 -4.06 -22.20 2.47
N GLN A 131 -4.08 -22.13 3.80
CA GLN A 131 -4.40 -23.29 4.66
C GLN A 131 -5.85 -23.78 4.51
N ILE A 132 -6.72 -23.02 3.83
CA ILE A 132 -8.14 -23.36 3.64
C ILE A 132 -8.37 -23.92 2.22
N ARG A 133 -7.33 -24.02 1.38
CA ARG A 133 -7.43 -24.55 0.01
C ARG A 133 -7.69 -26.06 0.05
N PRO A 134 -8.85 -26.53 -0.41
CA PRO A 134 -9.15 -27.96 -0.40
C PRO A 134 -8.09 -28.80 -1.11
N GLU A 135 -7.53 -28.28 -2.21
CA GLU A 135 -6.48 -28.93 -3.01
C GLU A 135 -5.15 -29.13 -2.27
N ASP A 136 -4.90 -28.34 -1.22
CA ASP A 136 -3.71 -28.48 -0.37
C ASP A 136 -3.94 -29.44 0.79
N SER A 137 -5.15 -30.01 0.93
CA SER A 137 -5.46 -31.02 1.92
C SER A 137 -4.61 -32.29 1.72
N PRO A 138 -4.11 -32.92 2.80
CA PRO A 138 -3.48 -34.24 2.75
C PRO A 138 -4.33 -35.27 2.00
N THR A 139 -5.66 -35.14 2.05
CA THR A 139 -6.62 -35.99 1.34
C THR A 139 -6.38 -36.06 -0.17
N PHE A 140 -5.94 -34.97 -0.81
CA PHE A 140 -5.70 -34.93 -2.25
C PHE A 140 -4.21 -35.04 -2.63
N ARG A 141 -3.30 -34.97 -1.65
CA ARG A 141 -1.86 -35.08 -1.87
C ARG A 141 -1.29 -36.48 -1.61
N VAL A 142 -2.01 -37.33 -0.89
CA VAL A 142 -1.63 -38.74 -0.72
C VAL A 142 -2.11 -39.54 -1.93
N LYS A 143 -1.19 -40.18 -2.64
CA LYS A 143 -1.52 -41.20 -3.64
C LYS A 143 -1.70 -42.53 -2.92
N TYR A 144 -2.88 -43.12 -3.04
CA TYR A 144 -3.14 -44.53 -2.67
C TYR A 144 -2.62 -45.47 -3.76
#